data_AF-C5A4K2-F1
#
_entry.id   AF-C5A4K2-F1
#
_cell.length_a   1.000
_cell.length_b   1.000
_cell.length_c   1.000
_cell.angle_alpha   90.00
_cell.angle_beta   90.00
_cell.angle_gamma   90.00
#
_symmetry.space_group_name_H-M   'P 1'
#
loop_
_entity.id
_entity.type
_entity.pdbx_description
1 polymer ?
#
loop_
_entity_poly.entity_id
_entity_poly.type
_entity_poly.pdbx_seq_one_letter_code
_entity_poly.pdbx_strand_id
1 'polypeptide(L)'
;MGVSIYIGKNSDKEKRYIDLKETEANHITFLGPSGSGKTTVMRAIAEEIFDKVPGALIIVIEQKYDKNKARELMNFLALITKRKGSDFVKENFQDLLTYYNILKNDGVLHGKPGDFAFGWPNWPFTTVPPFPNDRHSILSWHGLKPKSFPVKRIVFRPTRDISAIEKDNNCIAVNGKIRYKDVDFDFISRLAQINRNTIYGRVIKQGWDLEKKRDPDELERFGKEWEKKYRPNSNVPSQTLLSILEVCALLRSDTIFSKHKDFTSELSTDVINVIDFSANSELTPAEEAWIFKHLVMYIVSKFVRFRNTPVFFIIDEVQNLLQHSDGRKALDKLNREGRSNWVNIISGTQYMYGLPAFLVYGAAHIGIIGRIASADDEMLLRKVIRDFHRIKNPKVKSFSEYKNVKPWLKGRGWFSFDKMYTERMYFRPPQSL
;
A
#
# COMPACT_ATOMS: atom_id res chain seq x y z
N MET A 1 -15.89 10.72 16.00
CA MET A 1 -15.75 9.27 15.80
C MET A 1 -15.66 8.58 17.15
N GLY A 2 -14.82 9.02 18.09
CA GLY A 2 -14.85 8.45 19.46
C GLY A 2 -14.55 6.94 19.47
N VAL A 3 -13.88 6.47 18.42
CA VAL A 3 -13.53 5.06 18.22
C VAL A 3 -12.10 4.86 18.68
N SER A 4 -11.91 3.90 19.58
CA SER A 4 -10.60 3.48 20.07
C SER A 4 -10.07 2.29 19.25
N ILE A 5 -8.97 2.51 18.54
CA ILE A 5 -8.27 1.51 17.73
C ILE A 5 -7.25 0.78 18.58
N TYR A 6 -7.38 -0.54 18.70
CA TYR A 6 -6.44 -1.37 19.45
C TYR A 6 -5.08 -1.43 18.74
N ILE A 7 -4.01 -1.04 19.44
CA ILE A 7 -2.65 -1.02 18.85
C ILE A 7 -1.71 -2.08 19.44
N GLY A 8 -2.01 -2.62 20.61
CA GLY A 8 -1.18 -3.64 21.24
C GLY A 8 -1.26 -3.65 22.75
N LYS A 9 -0.31 -4.33 23.40
CA LYS A 9 -0.19 -4.36 24.86
C LYS A 9 1.09 -3.71 25.34
N ASN A 10 1.06 -3.08 26.50
CA ASN A 10 2.27 -2.54 27.14
C ASN A 10 3.09 -3.66 27.84
N SER A 11 4.16 -3.28 28.56
CA SER A 11 4.98 -4.21 29.36
C SER A 11 4.19 -5.03 30.39
N ASP A 12 3.14 -4.43 30.95
CA ASP A 12 2.30 -5.01 32.00
C ASP A 12 1.13 -5.83 31.42
N LYS A 13 1.15 -6.08 30.11
CA LYS A 13 0.15 -6.84 29.34
C LYS A 13 -1.22 -6.15 29.26
N GLU A 14 -1.30 -4.89 29.62
CA GLU A 14 -2.50 -4.05 29.48
C GLU A 14 -2.69 -3.64 28.03
N LYS A 15 -3.94 -3.58 27.57
CA LYS A 15 -4.25 -3.13 26.21
C LYS A 15 -4.05 -1.61 26.09
N ARG A 16 -3.56 -1.18 24.93
CA ARG A 16 -3.43 0.22 24.55
C ARG A 16 -4.19 0.50 23.26
N TYR A 17 -4.74 1.70 23.20
CA TYR A 17 -5.60 2.14 22.12
C TYR A 17 -5.22 3.54 21.67
N ILE A 18 -5.56 3.87 20.43
CA ILE A 18 -5.54 5.25 19.91
C ILE A 18 -6.97 5.67 19.69
N ASP A 19 -7.35 6.80 20.26
CA ASP A 19 -8.67 7.39 20.04
C ASP A 19 -8.67 8.22 18.76
N LEU A 20 -9.46 7.81 17.78
CA LEU A 20 -9.62 8.54 16.53
C LEU A 20 -10.51 9.76 16.74
N LYS A 21 -9.91 10.93 16.58
CA LYS A 21 -10.60 12.22 16.70
C LYS A 21 -10.91 12.78 15.31
N GLU A 22 -12.07 13.41 15.18
CA GLU A 22 -12.53 14.02 13.92
C GLU A 22 -11.80 15.32 13.58
N THR A 23 -11.33 16.05 14.59
CA THR A 23 -10.72 17.37 14.45
C THR A 23 -9.19 17.34 14.45
N GLU A 24 -8.60 16.16 14.62
CA GLU A 24 -7.15 15.96 14.69
C GLU A 24 -6.68 15.03 13.56
N ALA A 25 -5.48 15.29 13.06
CA ALA A 25 -4.85 14.39 12.10
C ALA A 25 -4.35 13.16 12.84
N ASN A 26 -5.00 12.00 12.68
CA ASN A 26 -4.58 10.75 13.33
C ASN A 26 -3.45 10.07 12.53
N HIS A 27 -2.49 10.87 12.05
CA HIS A 27 -1.38 10.37 11.24
C HIS A 27 -0.44 9.52 12.09
N ILE A 28 -0.10 8.33 11.62
CA ILE A 28 0.81 7.40 12.30
C ILE A 28 1.97 7.07 11.37
N THR A 29 3.19 7.25 11.85
CA THR A 29 4.38 6.81 11.12
C THR A 29 5.05 5.66 11.86
N PHE A 30 5.24 4.54 11.16
CA PHE A 30 5.96 3.36 11.64
C PHE A 30 7.39 3.32 11.10
N LEU A 31 8.34 3.18 12.01
CA LEU A 31 9.77 3.17 11.76
C LEU A 31 10.38 1.85 12.21
N GLY A 32 11.42 1.36 11.51
CA GLY A 32 12.16 0.18 11.93
C GLY A 32 12.72 -0.66 10.78
N PRO A 33 13.69 -1.54 11.04
CA PRO A 33 14.40 -2.30 10.00
C PRO A 33 13.47 -3.27 9.27
N SER A 34 13.95 -3.78 8.13
CA SER A 34 13.30 -4.89 7.43
C SER A 34 13.06 -6.09 8.35
N GLY A 35 11.90 -6.74 8.20
CA GLY A 35 11.52 -7.93 8.98
C GLY A 35 11.12 -7.68 10.44
N SER A 36 11.08 -6.43 10.90
CA SER A 36 10.65 -6.07 12.27
C SER A 36 9.14 -6.22 12.50
N GLY A 37 8.33 -6.27 11.44
CA GLY A 37 6.87 -6.42 11.52
C GLY A 37 6.07 -5.14 11.30
N LYS A 38 6.64 -4.08 10.70
CA LYS A 38 5.90 -2.84 10.36
C LYS A 38 4.64 -3.10 9.55
N THR A 39 4.78 -3.79 8.42
CA THR A 39 3.67 -4.17 7.53
C THR A 39 2.63 -4.99 8.28
N THR A 40 3.06 -5.93 9.14
CA THR A 40 2.20 -6.72 10.02
C THR A 40 1.36 -5.84 10.96
N VAL A 41 1.96 -4.81 11.56
CA VAL A 41 1.24 -3.87 12.45
C VAL A 41 0.30 -2.95 11.67
N MET A 42 0.73 -2.41 10.52
CA MET A 42 -0.12 -1.59 9.66
C MET A 42 -1.34 -2.37 9.17
N ARG A 43 -1.15 -3.64 8.80
CA ARG A 43 -2.25 -4.55 8.45
C ARG A 43 -3.21 -4.73 9.62
N ALA A 44 -2.70 -4.98 10.82
CA ALA A 44 -3.51 -5.12 12.03
C ALA A 44 -4.34 -3.87 12.33
N ILE A 45 -3.80 -2.68 12.07
CA ILE A 45 -4.53 -1.42 12.25
C ILE A 45 -5.61 -1.25 11.18
N ALA A 46 -5.33 -1.62 9.92
CA ALA A 46 -6.33 -1.61 8.84
C ALA A 46 -7.57 -2.44 9.20
N GLU A 47 -7.35 -3.65 9.69
CA GLU A 47 -8.41 -4.57 10.14
C GLU A 47 -9.25 -3.97 11.26
N GLU A 48 -8.58 -3.37 12.25
CA GLU A 48 -9.25 -2.76 13.39
C GLU A 48 -10.08 -1.53 12.98
N ILE A 49 -9.58 -0.73 12.04
CA ILE A 49 -10.33 0.39 11.47
C ILE A 49 -11.55 -0.12 10.69
N PHE A 50 -11.39 -1.16 9.87
CA PHE A 50 -12.48 -1.74 9.09
C PHE A 50 -13.61 -2.24 10.00
N ASP A 51 -13.27 -2.93 11.09
CA ASP A 51 -14.24 -3.50 12.02
C ASP A 51 -14.93 -2.44 12.90
N LYS A 52 -14.25 -1.34 13.21
CA LYS A 52 -14.73 -0.38 14.24
C LYS A 52 -15.13 0.99 13.72
N VAL A 53 -14.78 1.35 12.48
CA VAL A 53 -15.10 2.66 11.90
C VAL A 53 -16.07 2.45 10.73
N PRO A 54 -17.39 2.42 10.99
CA PRO A 54 -18.39 2.17 9.96
C PRO A 54 -18.28 3.15 8.80
N GLY A 55 -18.33 2.62 7.58
CA GLY A 55 -18.30 3.41 6.36
C GLY A 55 -16.94 4.05 6.06
N ALA A 56 -15.86 3.73 6.78
CA ALA A 56 -14.54 4.23 6.45
C ALA A 56 -14.04 3.70 5.10
N LEU A 57 -13.47 4.59 4.28
CA LEU A 57 -12.75 4.18 3.09
C LEU A 57 -11.31 3.84 3.46
N ILE A 58 -10.95 2.56 3.43
CA ILE A 58 -9.56 2.12 3.66
C ILE A 58 -8.90 1.85 2.31
N ILE A 59 -7.77 2.51 2.10
CA ILE A 59 -6.94 2.41 0.90
C ILE A 59 -5.53 1.99 1.32
N VAL A 60 -5.08 0.87 0.81
CA VAL A 60 -3.74 0.34 1.04
C VAL A 60 -2.91 0.49 -0.23
N ILE A 61 -1.74 1.11 -0.12
CA ILE A 61 -0.75 1.17 -1.19
C ILE A 61 0.29 0.08 -0.92
N GLU A 62 0.23 -1.00 -1.70
CA GLU A 62 1.14 -2.14 -1.56
C GLU A 62 2.22 -2.10 -2.64
N GLN A 63 3.49 -2.22 -2.26
CA GLN A 63 4.61 -2.22 -3.22
C GLN A 63 5.31 -3.58 -3.35
N LYS A 64 4.97 -4.55 -2.51
CA LYS A 64 5.66 -5.84 -2.43
C LYS A 64 4.67 -6.97 -2.17
N TYR A 65 4.99 -8.15 -2.69
CA TYR A 65 4.31 -9.40 -2.38
C TYR A 65 5.27 -10.30 -1.58
N ASP A 66 4.72 -11.16 -0.71
CA ASP A 66 5.52 -12.05 0.14
C ASP A 66 5.34 -13.51 -0.28
N LYS A 67 6.35 -14.01 -1.01
CA LYS A 67 6.43 -15.41 -1.46
C LYS A 67 6.37 -16.42 -0.30
N ASN A 68 6.69 -16.01 0.92
CA ASN A 68 6.75 -16.92 2.05
C ASN A 68 5.38 -17.24 2.64
N LYS A 69 4.37 -16.37 2.48
CA LYS A 69 3.05 -16.57 3.10
C LYS A 69 2.33 -17.83 2.61
N ALA A 70 2.41 -18.12 1.31
CA ALA A 70 1.86 -19.36 0.76
C ALA A 70 2.53 -20.58 1.41
N ARG A 71 3.85 -20.53 1.63
CA ARG A 71 4.59 -21.59 2.34
C ARG A 71 4.22 -21.66 3.83
N GLU A 72 3.99 -20.54 4.49
CA GLU A 72 3.54 -20.51 5.89
C GLU A 72 2.18 -21.18 6.06
N LEU A 73 1.25 -20.94 5.13
CA LEU A 73 -0.04 -21.64 5.08
C LEU A 73 0.12 -23.15 4.86
N MET A 74 1.00 -23.57 3.95
CA MET A 74 1.28 -25.00 3.71
C MET A 74 1.89 -25.67 4.95
N ASN A 75 2.84 -25.00 5.62
CA ASN A 75 3.45 -25.49 6.84
C ASN A 75 2.41 -25.62 7.96
N PHE A 76 1.48 -24.66 8.06
CA PHE A 76 0.36 -24.73 8.99
C PHE A 76 -0.53 -25.95 8.70
N LEU A 77 -0.93 -26.17 7.45
CA LEU A 77 -1.73 -27.33 7.06
C LEU A 77 -1.03 -28.64 7.45
N ALA A 78 0.25 -28.80 7.08
CA ALA A 78 1.01 -30.00 7.41
C ALA A 78 1.08 -30.25 8.93
N LEU A 79 1.27 -29.18 9.72
CA LEU A 79 1.30 -29.25 11.18
C LEU A 79 -0.05 -29.70 11.76
N ILE A 80 -1.16 -29.14 11.27
CA ILE A 80 -2.50 -29.49 11.76
C ILE A 80 -2.90 -30.89 11.32
N THR A 81 -2.63 -31.30 10.07
CA THR A 81 -2.86 -32.67 9.61
C THR A 81 -2.14 -33.67 10.52
N LYS A 82 -0.88 -33.40 10.89
CA LYS A 82 -0.13 -34.26 11.82
C LYS A 82 -0.75 -34.32 13.23
N ARG A 83 -1.35 -33.23 13.70
CA ARG A 83 -1.89 -33.12 15.07
C ARG A 83 -3.35 -33.58 15.22
N LYS A 84 -4.16 -33.44 14.17
CA LYS A 84 -5.63 -33.58 14.21
C LYS A 84 -6.17 -34.55 13.17
N GLY A 85 -5.34 -35.04 12.24
CA GLY A 85 -5.75 -35.93 11.16
C GLY A 85 -6.27 -35.20 9.92
N SER A 86 -6.33 -35.93 8.80
CA SER A 86 -6.71 -35.39 7.49
C SER A 86 -8.19 -35.02 7.39
N ASP A 87 -9.08 -35.75 8.07
CA ASP A 87 -10.52 -35.51 7.98
C ASP A 87 -10.91 -34.19 8.65
N PHE A 88 -10.33 -33.90 9.82
CA PHE A 88 -10.46 -32.60 10.46
C PHE A 88 -10.03 -31.44 9.55
N VAL A 89 -8.94 -31.63 8.79
CA VAL A 89 -8.44 -30.58 7.88
C VAL A 89 -9.39 -30.36 6.70
N LYS A 90 -9.95 -31.42 6.13
CA LYS A 90 -10.96 -31.33 5.06
C LYS A 90 -12.21 -30.59 5.52
N GLU A 91 -12.68 -30.87 6.74
CA GLU A 91 -13.88 -30.23 7.29
C GLU A 91 -13.66 -28.75 7.61
N ASN A 92 -12.47 -28.36 8.07
CA ASN A 92 -12.24 -27.02 8.65
C ASN A 92 -11.42 -26.07 7.76
N PHE A 93 -10.71 -26.57 6.74
CA PHE A 93 -9.78 -25.78 5.92
C PHE A 93 -9.92 -26.07 4.43
N GLN A 94 -11.14 -26.35 3.96
CA GLN A 94 -11.40 -26.74 2.56
C GLN A 94 -10.92 -25.69 1.54
N ASP A 95 -11.14 -24.39 1.80
CA ASP A 95 -10.67 -23.33 0.90
C ASP A 95 -9.15 -23.33 0.75
N LEU A 96 -8.44 -23.60 1.85
CA LEU A 96 -6.99 -23.64 1.86
C LEU A 96 -6.45 -24.90 1.18
N LEU A 97 -7.15 -26.03 1.32
CA LEU A 97 -6.86 -27.26 0.56
C LEU A 97 -7.06 -27.05 -0.94
N THR A 98 -8.14 -26.37 -1.34
CA THR A 98 -8.41 -26.03 -2.74
C THR A 98 -7.27 -25.17 -3.30
N TYR A 99 -6.89 -24.11 -2.58
CA TYR A 99 -5.76 -23.27 -2.95
C TYR A 99 -4.44 -24.06 -3.06
N TYR A 100 -4.17 -24.96 -2.12
CA TYR A 100 -2.99 -25.83 -2.16
C TYR A 100 -2.98 -26.76 -3.37
N ASN A 101 -4.11 -27.39 -3.68
CA ASN A 101 -4.23 -28.29 -4.83
C ASN A 101 -4.00 -27.55 -6.15
N ILE A 102 -4.49 -26.31 -6.27
CA ILE A 102 -4.25 -25.46 -7.44
C ILE A 102 -2.74 -25.18 -7.59
N LEU A 103 -2.09 -24.71 -6.53
CA LEU A 103 -0.64 -24.43 -6.57
C LEU A 103 0.18 -25.67 -6.96
N LYS A 104 -0.20 -26.84 -6.45
CA LYS A 104 0.46 -28.12 -6.77
C LYS A 104 0.25 -28.51 -8.24
N ASN A 105 -0.96 -28.35 -8.77
CA ASN A 105 -1.30 -28.71 -10.15
C ASN A 105 -0.62 -27.78 -11.18
N ASP A 106 -0.46 -26.51 -10.84
CA ASP A 106 0.21 -25.53 -11.70
C ASP A 106 1.75 -25.66 -11.69
N GLY A 107 2.30 -26.61 -10.91
CA GLY A 107 3.75 -26.77 -10.72
C GLY A 107 4.39 -25.62 -9.96
N VAL A 108 3.60 -24.76 -9.31
CA VAL A 108 4.05 -23.56 -8.62
C VAL A 108 4.33 -23.89 -7.14
N LEU A 109 5.62 -23.95 -6.78
CA LEU A 109 6.05 -24.22 -5.41
C LEU A 109 5.72 -23.09 -4.42
N HIS A 110 5.47 -21.87 -4.92
CA HIS A 110 5.19 -20.68 -4.12
C HIS A 110 4.11 -19.82 -4.78
N GLY A 111 2.92 -19.74 -4.17
CA GLY A 111 1.95 -18.71 -4.53
C GLY A 111 2.54 -17.30 -4.34
N LYS A 112 1.91 -16.28 -4.93
CA LYS A 112 2.39 -14.88 -4.86
C LYS A 112 1.37 -13.98 -4.14
N PRO A 113 0.98 -14.29 -2.88
CA PRO A 113 0.13 -13.42 -2.09
C PRO A 113 0.84 -12.10 -1.78
N GLY A 114 0.07 -11.01 -1.74
CA GLY A 114 0.54 -9.69 -1.33
C GLY A 114 0.93 -9.63 0.15
N ASP A 115 1.68 -8.59 0.53
CA ASP A 115 1.96 -8.28 1.93
C ASP A 115 0.69 -7.94 2.75
N PHE A 116 -0.33 -7.48 2.05
CA PHE A 116 -1.68 -7.19 2.54
C PHE A 116 -2.69 -8.21 1.98
N ALA A 117 -2.48 -9.49 2.29
CA ALA A 117 -3.36 -10.60 1.92
C ALA A 117 -4.53 -10.77 2.92
N PHE A 118 -5.28 -9.69 3.11
CA PHE A 118 -6.40 -9.57 4.05
C PHE A 118 -7.50 -10.64 3.89
N GLY A 119 -7.65 -11.22 2.69
CA GLY A 119 -8.64 -12.24 2.40
C GLY A 119 -8.33 -13.60 3.03
N TRP A 120 -7.07 -13.87 3.38
CA TRP A 120 -6.69 -15.10 4.06
C TRP A 120 -6.68 -14.91 5.57
N PRO A 121 -7.34 -15.77 6.37
CA PRO A 121 -7.18 -15.76 7.81
C PRO A 121 -5.74 -16.13 8.21
N ASN A 122 -5.22 -15.50 9.26
CA ASN A 122 -3.89 -15.76 9.80
C ASN A 122 -3.84 -17.02 10.67
N TRP A 123 -4.18 -18.17 10.08
CA TRP A 123 -4.08 -19.46 10.75
C TRP A 123 -2.67 -19.76 11.30
N PRO A 124 -1.56 -19.45 10.60
CA PRO A 124 -0.21 -19.70 11.12
C PRO A 124 0.01 -19.11 12.52
N PHE A 125 -0.51 -17.89 12.79
CA PHE A 125 -0.36 -17.23 14.09
C PHE A 125 -1.16 -17.88 15.23
N THR A 126 -2.01 -18.87 14.95
CA THR A 126 -2.63 -19.71 16.01
C THR A 126 -1.68 -20.74 16.60
N THR A 127 -0.53 -20.95 15.96
CA THR A 127 0.43 -21.99 16.35
C THR A 127 1.75 -21.41 16.89
N VAL A 128 1.93 -20.10 16.76
CA VAL A 128 3.13 -19.37 17.20
C VAL A 128 2.88 -18.77 18.58
N PRO A 129 3.64 -19.14 19.63
CA PRO A 129 3.50 -18.51 20.94
C PRO A 129 4.15 -17.11 20.96
N PRO A 130 3.64 -16.18 21.78
CA PRO A 130 4.21 -14.84 21.91
C PRO A 130 5.59 -14.85 22.59
N PHE A 131 5.84 -15.78 23.50
CA PHE A 131 7.10 -15.93 24.25
C PHE A 131 7.52 -17.42 24.34
N PRO A 132 8.80 -17.72 24.58
CA PRO A 132 9.22 -19.08 24.93
C PRO A 132 8.41 -19.61 26.11
N ASN A 133 7.89 -20.83 25.99
CA ASN A 133 7.08 -21.52 27.01
C ASN A 133 5.69 -20.93 27.29
N ASP A 134 5.21 -19.93 26.53
CA ASP A 134 3.82 -19.50 26.63
C ASP A 134 2.89 -20.58 26.03
N ARG A 135 1.80 -20.88 26.73
CA ARG A 135 0.79 -21.86 26.29
C ARG A 135 -0.21 -21.25 25.30
N HIS A 136 -0.28 -19.92 25.22
CA HIS A 136 -1.13 -19.21 24.29
C HIS A 136 -0.43 -19.04 22.94
N SER A 137 -1.22 -18.99 21.87
CA SER A 137 -0.76 -18.44 20.59
C SER A 137 -0.71 -16.91 20.64
N ILE A 138 0.04 -16.28 19.75
CA ILE A 138 0.14 -14.82 19.70
C ILE A 138 -1.25 -14.17 19.51
N LEU A 139 -2.13 -14.76 18.70
CA LEU A 139 -3.51 -14.26 18.55
C LEU A 139 -4.30 -14.38 19.84
N SER A 140 -4.32 -15.57 20.46
CA SER A 140 -5.07 -15.78 21.70
C SER A 140 -4.54 -14.94 22.87
N TRP A 141 -3.23 -14.68 22.93
CA TRP A 141 -2.63 -13.77 23.90
C TRP A 141 -3.13 -12.33 23.77
N HIS A 142 -3.43 -11.89 22.54
CA HIS A 142 -4.09 -10.61 22.27
C HIS A 142 -5.62 -10.66 22.39
N GLY A 143 -6.22 -11.84 22.63
CA GLY A 143 -7.68 -12.04 22.62
C GLY A 143 -8.28 -12.00 21.21
N LEU A 144 -7.50 -12.36 20.20
CA LEU A 144 -7.88 -12.35 18.79
C LEU A 144 -8.07 -13.78 18.27
N LYS A 145 -8.83 -13.89 17.16
CA LYS A 145 -8.98 -15.11 16.37
C LYS A 145 -8.67 -14.79 14.91
N PRO A 146 -8.14 -15.74 14.12
CA PRO A 146 -7.95 -15.50 12.70
C PRO A 146 -9.26 -15.16 12.01
N LYS A 147 -9.19 -14.25 11.04
CA LYS A 147 -10.35 -13.67 10.36
C LYS A 147 -9.92 -13.22 8.96
N SER A 148 -10.77 -13.44 7.97
CA SER A 148 -10.65 -12.84 6.64
C SER A 148 -11.44 -11.55 6.57
N PHE A 149 -11.00 -10.65 5.70
CA PHE A 149 -11.67 -9.38 5.44
C PHE A 149 -12.05 -9.29 3.96
N PRO A 150 -13.16 -8.61 3.62
CA PRO A 150 -13.54 -8.41 2.24
C PRO A 150 -12.58 -7.40 1.60
N VAL A 151 -12.05 -7.75 0.43
CA VAL A 151 -10.94 -7.03 -0.19
C VAL A 151 -11.19 -6.86 -1.67
N LYS A 152 -10.90 -5.66 -2.16
CA LYS A 152 -10.77 -5.40 -3.60
C LYS A 152 -9.35 -4.98 -3.92
N ARG A 153 -8.68 -5.71 -4.80
CA ARG A 153 -7.31 -5.44 -5.24
C ARG A 153 -7.32 -4.87 -6.66
N ILE A 154 -6.79 -3.67 -6.82
CA ILE A 154 -6.73 -2.94 -8.09
C ILE A 154 -5.31 -3.10 -8.64
N VAL A 155 -5.18 -3.78 -9.77
CA VAL A 155 -3.89 -4.14 -10.40
C VAL A 155 -3.78 -3.45 -11.75
N PHE A 156 -2.63 -2.84 -12.07
CA PHE A 156 -2.42 -2.08 -13.30
C PHE A 156 -1.48 -2.83 -14.23
N ARG A 157 -1.82 -2.95 -15.52
CA ARG A 157 -1.10 -3.83 -16.47
C ARG A 157 -0.72 -5.17 -15.83
N PRO A 158 -1.72 -6.03 -15.53
CA PRO A 158 -1.47 -7.25 -14.78
C PRO A 158 -0.40 -8.12 -15.47
N THR A 159 0.66 -8.47 -14.75
CA THR A 159 1.73 -9.37 -15.26
C THR A 159 1.32 -10.84 -15.27
N ARG A 160 0.15 -11.13 -14.68
CA ARG A 160 -0.45 -12.46 -14.51
C ARG A 160 -1.96 -12.32 -14.67
N ASP A 161 -2.62 -13.44 -14.95
CA ASP A 161 -4.08 -13.47 -15.00
C ASP A 161 -4.69 -12.98 -13.69
N ILE A 162 -5.70 -12.12 -13.81
CA ILE A 162 -6.42 -11.55 -12.68
C ILE A 162 -6.94 -12.65 -11.75
N SER A 163 -7.50 -13.73 -12.30
CA SER A 163 -8.00 -14.86 -11.50
C SER A 163 -6.93 -15.56 -10.66
N ALA A 164 -5.67 -15.56 -11.10
CA ALA A 164 -4.57 -16.09 -10.29
C ALA A 164 -4.24 -15.15 -9.11
N ILE A 165 -4.28 -13.83 -9.34
CA ILE A 165 -4.09 -12.83 -8.29
C ILE A 165 -5.22 -12.89 -7.25
N GLU A 166 -6.46 -13.09 -7.69
CA GLU A 166 -7.64 -13.29 -6.82
C GLU A 166 -7.45 -14.47 -5.87
N LYS A 167 -7.06 -15.63 -6.41
CA LYS A 167 -6.83 -16.86 -5.65
C LYS A 167 -5.68 -16.70 -4.65
N ASP A 168 -4.55 -16.14 -5.08
CA ASP A 168 -3.39 -15.91 -4.21
C ASP A 168 -3.75 -15.06 -2.98
N ASN A 169 -4.67 -14.11 -3.12
CA ASN A 169 -5.02 -13.15 -2.08
C ASN A 169 -6.39 -13.39 -1.41
N ASN A 170 -7.14 -14.39 -1.87
CA ASN A 170 -8.54 -14.64 -1.53
C ASN A 170 -9.39 -13.36 -1.57
N CYS A 171 -9.38 -12.68 -2.72
CA CYS A 171 -10.02 -11.37 -2.89
C CYS A 171 -10.64 -11.20 -4.28
N ILE A 172 -11.39 -10.12 -4.47
CA ILE A 172 -11.80 -9.66 -5.80
C ILE A 172 -10.66 -8.82 -6.37
N ALA A 173 -10.14 -9.17 -7.54
CA ALA A 173 -9.10 -8.40 -8.21
C ALA A 173 -9.63 -7.82 -9.51
N VAL A 174 -9.29 -6.57 -9.78
CA VAL A 174 -9.76 -5.83 -10.95
C VAL A 174 -8.61 -5.18 -11.68
N ASN A 175 -8.72 -5.13 -13.00
CA ASN A 175 -7.77 -4.39 -13.84
C ASN A 175 -8.04 -2.89 -13.70
N GLY A 176 -7.13 -2.20 -13.02
CA GLY A 176 -7.13 -0.75 -12.83
C GLY A 176 -6.87 -0.03 -14.14
N LYS A 177 -7.80 0.85 -14.51
CA LYS A 177 -7.70 1.69 -15.72
C LYS A 177 -7.57 3.15 -15.36
N ILE A 178 -6.91 3.93 -16.20
CA ILE A 178 -6.80 5.39 -16.10
C ILE A 178 -7.51 6.00 -17.29
N ARG A 179 -8.41 6.96 -17.06
CA ARG A 179 -9.10 7.60 -18.19
C ARG A 179 -8.17 8.56 -18.93
N TYR A 180 -8.18 8.55 -20.25
CA TYR A 180 -7.41 9.51 -21.06
C TYR A 180 -7.64 10.96 -20.63
N LYS A 181 -8.89 11.33 -20.36
CA LYS A 181 -9.25 12.70 -19.92
C LYS A 181 -8.59 13.14 -18.63
N ASP A 182 -8.15 12.21 -17.79
CA ASP A 182 -7.54 12.49 -16.50
C ASP A 182 -6.01 12.56 -16.58
N VAL A 183 -5.42 12.14 -17.70
CA VAL A 183 -3.97 12.16 -17.95
C VAL A 183 -3.54 13.54 -18.43
N ASP A 184 -2.44 14.07 -17.88
CA ASP A 184 -1.82 15.33 -18.30
C ASP A 184 -0.69 15.09 -19.33
N PHE A 185 -0.34 16.12 -20.10
CA PHE A 185 0.79 16.02 -21.02
C PHE A 185 2.12 15.72 -20.30
N ASP A 186 2.25 16.16 -19.05
CA ASP A 186 3.43 15.89 -18.23
C ASP A 186 3.68 14.38 -18.09
N PHE A 187 2.64 13.58 -17.85
CA PHE A 187 2.70 12.12 -17.83
C PHE A 187 2.97 11.52 -19.21
N ILE A 188 2.23 11.94 -20.25
CA ILE A 188 2.41 11.44 -21.63
C ILE A 188 3.86 11.68 -22.10
N SER A 189 4.41 12.84 -21.79
CA SER A 189 5.79 13.18 -22.16
C SER A 189 6.82 12.27 -21.50
N ARG A 190 6.56 11.77 -20.28
CA ARG A 190 7.44 10.78 -19.63
C ARG A 190 7.28 9.41 -20.28
N LEU A 191 6.03 8.98 -20.47
CA LEU A 191 5.70 7.66 -21.04
C LEU A 191 6.29 7.49 -22.45
N ALA A 192 6.09 8.48 -23.32
CA ALA A 192 6.57 8.48 -24.69
C ALA A 192 7.97 9.11 -24.86
N GLN A 193 8.66 9.43 -23.76
CA GLN A 193 10.00 10.04 -23.76
C GLN A 193 10.12 11.30 -24.65
N ILE A 194 9.09 12.14 -24.64
CA ILE A 194 8.98 13.34 -25.48
C ILE A 194 9.84 14.45 -24.92
N ASN A 195 10.76 14.98 -25.73
CA ASN A 195 11.39 16.26 -25.42
C ASN A 195 10.38 17.40 -25.63
N ARG A 196 10.00 18.05 -24.53
CA ARG A 196 8.96 19.10 -24.49
C ARG A 196 9.26 20.34 -25.33
N ASN A 197 10.52 20.56 -25.69
CA ASN A 197 10.94 21.72 -26.49
C ASN A 197 10.79 21.47 -28.01
N THR A 198 10.56 20.23 -28.41
CA THR A 198 10.31 19.88 -29.81
C THR A 198 9.00 20.50 -30.32
N ILE A 199 8.87 20.64 -31.64
CA ILE A 199 7.64 21.15 -32.26
C ILE A 199 6.49 20.19 -31.96
N TYR A 200 6.65 18.89 -32.19
CA TYR A 200 5.60 17.90 -31.93
C TYR A 200 5.21 17.84 -30.45
N GLY A 201 6.16 17.95 -29.51
CA GLY A 201 5.85 18.03 -28.08
C GLY A 201 4.97 19.24 -27.73
N ARG A 202 5.23 20.41 -28.32
CA ARG A 202 4.39 21.60 -28.16
C ARG A 202 3.01 21.43 -28.78
N VAL A 203 2.91 20.81 -29.95
CA VAL A 203 1.63 20.52 -30.63
C VAL A 203 0.79 19.54 -29.80
N ILE A 204 1.39 18.48 -29.26
CA ILE A 204 0.69 17.54 -28.38
C ILE A 204 0.19 18.24 -27.12
N LYS A 205 1.03 19.06 -26.47
CA LYS A 205 0.60 19.86 -25.30
C LYS A 205 -0.57 20.78 -25.64
N GLN A 206 -0.51 21.45 -26.79
CA GLN A 206 -1.60 22.32 -27.28
C GLN A 206 -2.90 21.53 -27.44
N GLY A 207 -2.88 20.43 -28.20
CA GLY A 207 -4.07 19.60 -28.41
C GLY A 207 -4.60 18.98 -27.13
N TRP A 208 -3.73 18.36 -26.33
CA TRP A 208 -4.12 17.55 -25.18
C TRP A 208 -4.51 18.38 -23.94
N ASP A 209 -3.66 19.33 -23.54
CA ASP A 209 -3.84 20.06 -22.29
C ASP A 209 -4.60 21.37 -22.47
N LEU A 210 -4.36 22.10 -23.57
CA LEU A 210 -4.97 23.42 -23.79
C LEU A 210 -6.32 23.31 -24.49
N GLU A 211 -6.41 22.50 -25.54
CA GLU A 211 -7.65 22.30 -26.32
C GLU A 211 -8.48 21.10 -25.88
N LYS A 212 -8.01 20.38 -24.85
CA LYS A 212 -8.71 19.26 -24.20
C LYS A 212 -9.11 18.12 -25.15
N LYS A 213 -8.34 17.89 -26.22
CA LYS A 213 -8.46 16.73 -27.13
C LYS A 213 -7.90 15.46 -26.46
N ARG A 214 -8.46 15.08 -25.31
CA ARG A 214 -7.93 14.04 -24.42
C ARG A 214 -8.45 12.64 -24.76
N ASP A 215 -8.28 12.29 -26.03
CA ASP A 215 -8.54 10.98 -26.61
C ASP A 215 -7.57 10.80 -27.79
N PRO A 216 -6.93 9.63 -27.98
CA PRO A 216 -5.97 9.42 -29.06
C PRO A 216 -6.55 9.72 -30.46
N ASP A 217 -7.82 9.44 -30.70
CA ASP A 217 -8.46 9.71 -32.00
C ASP A 217 -8.70 11.21 -32.21
N GLU A 218 -8.99 11.94 -31.13
CA GLU A 218 -9.12 13.40 -31.17
C GLU A 218 -7.77 14.08 -31.38
N LEU A 219 -6.72 13.61 -30.69
CA LEU A 219 -5.37 14.11 -30.86
C LEU A 219 -4.83 13.83 -32.27
N GLU A 220 -5.12 12.65 -32.83
CA GLU A 220 -4.77 12.32 -34.21
C GLU A 220 -5.45 13.26 -35.22
N ARG A 221 -6.76 13.52 -35.05
CA ARG A 221 -7.47 14.49 -35.91
C ARG A 221 -6.87 15.89 -35.78
N PHE A 222 -6.59 16.33 -34.56
CA PHE A 222 -5.93 17.61 -34.30
C PHE A 222 -4.56 17.71 -34.98
N GLY A 223 -3.75 16.65 -34.90
CA GLY A 223 -2.45 16.58 -35.58
C GLY A 223 -2.57 16.69 -37.10
N LYS A 224 -3.55 16.00 -37.71
CA LYS A 224 -3.81 16.07 -39.17
C LYS A 224 -4.30 17.45 -39.60
N GLU A 225 -5.15 18.10 -38.80
CA GLU A 225 -5.61 19.47 -39.05
C GLU A 225 -4.45 20.48 -38.95
N TRP A 226 -3.59 20.31 -37.94
CA TRP A 226 -2.38 21.11 -37.78
C TRP A 226 -1.44 20.96 -39.00
N GLU A 227 -1.18 19.73 -39.46
CA GLU A 227 -0.35 19.48 -40.64
C GLU A 227 -0.92 20.16 -41.88
N LYS A 228 -2.23 20.03 -42.14
CA LYS A 228 -2.90 20.69 -43.28
C LYS A 228 -2.80 22.21 -43.21
N LYS A 229 -2.91 22.79 -42.02
CA LYS A 229 -2.83 24.25 -41.82
C LYS A 229 -1.44 24.80 -42.12
N TYR A 230 -0.38 24.13 -41.66
CA TYR A 230 0.99 24.63 -41.76
C TYR A 230 1.79 24.06 -42.93
N ARG A 231 1.32 22.99 -43.58
CA ARG A 231 1.92 22.36 -44.77
C ARG A 231 0.85 21.95 -45.81
N PRO A 232 0.02 22.89 -46.31
CA PRO A 232 -1.16 22.59 -47.14
C PRO A 232 -0.83 21.89 -48.48
N ASN A 233 0.40 22.04 -48.99
CA ASN A 233 0.81 21.55 -50.30
C ASN A 233 1.73 20.31 -50.23
N SER A 234 1.87 19.67 -49.06
CA SER A 234 2.73 18.50 -48.90
C SER A 234 1.91 17.20 -48.90
N ASN A 235 2.25 16.28 -49.81
CA ASN A 235 1.63 14.94 -49.86
C ASN A 235 2.31 13.93 -48.93
N VAL A 236 3.39 14.32 -48.25
CA VAL A 236 4.18 13.46 -47.36
C VAL A 236 4.01 13.94 -45.92
N PRO A 237 3.59 13.07 -44.97
CA PRO A 237 3.48 13.43 -43.56
C PRO A 237 4.79 14.01 -43.01
N SER A 238 4.73 15.15 -42.30
CA SER A 238 5.91 15.64 -41.57
C SER A 238 6.33 14.66 -40.47
N GLN A 239 7.60 14.74 -40.09
CA GLN A 239 8.11 14.09 -38.88
C GLN A 239 7.30 14.49 -37.63
N THR A 240 6.78 15.72 -37.57
CA THR A 240 5.93 16.16 -36.46
C THR A 240 4.62 15.36 -36.42
N LEU A 241 3.94 15.20 -37.56
CA LEU A 241 2.72 14.40 -37.63
C LEU A 241 3.00 12.93 -37.32
N LEU A 242 4.07 12.36 -37.88
CA LEU A 242 4.45 10.97 -37.59
C LEU A 242 4.68 10.73 -36.10
N SER A 243 5.44 11.59 -35.42
CA SER A 243 5.65 11.48 -33.96
C SER A 243 4.35 11.65 -33.16
N ILE A 244 3.40 12.49 -33.61
CA ILE A 244 2.08 12.60 -32.97
C ILE A 244 1.31 11.27 -33.13
N LEU A 245 1.34 10.67 -34.31
CA LEU A 245 0.67 9.39 -34.58
C LEU A 245 1.28 8.25 -33.76
N GLU A 246 2.61 8.22 -33.59
CA GLU A 246 3.30 7.27 -32.73
C GLU A 246 2.84 7.38 -31.27
N VAL A 247 2.71 8.60 -30.74
CA VAL A 247 2.18 8.83 -29.39
C VAL A 247 0.72 8.37 -29.29
N CYS A 248 -0.11 8.62 -30.31
CA CYS A 248 -1.49 8.14 -30.33
C CYS A 248 -1.55 6.60 -30.34
N ALA A 249 -0.69 5.95 -31.13
CA ALA A 249 -0.59 4.49 -31.18
C ALA A 249 -0.16 3.91 -29.83
N LEU A 250 0.84 4.52 -29.18
CA LEU A 250 1.28 4.14 -27.84
C LEU A 250 0.13 4.21 -26.82
N LEU A 251 -0.58 5.34 -26.77
CA LEU A 251 -1.72 5.53 -25.86
C LEU A 251 -2.84 4.51 -26.10
N ARG A 252 -3.12 4.13 -27.36
CA ARG A 252 -4.11 3.10 -27.69
C ARG A 252 -3.65 1.70 -27.27
N SER A 253 -2.35 1.41 -27.42
CA SER A 253 -1.78 0.09 -27.16
C SER A 253 -1.58 -0.19 -25.66
N ASP A 254 -1.31 0.83 -24.85
CA ASP A 254 -1.07 0.65 -23.42
C ASP A 254 -2.40 0.32 -22.71
N THR A 255 -2.48 -0.92 -22.24
CA THR A 255 -3.68 -1.45 -21.59
C THR A 255 -4.04 -0.72 -20.30
N ILE A 256 -3.16 0.11 -19.71
CA ILE A 256 -3.51 0.89 -18.52
C ILE A 256 -4.60 1.93 -18.81
N PHE A 257 -4.73 2.40 -20.05
CA PHE A 257 -5.66 3.48 -20.37
C PHE A 257 -7.05 2.98 -20.76
N SER A 258 -8.03 3.85 -20.59
CA SER A 258 -9.41 3.66 -21.03
C SER A 258 -10.04 4.98 -21.43
N LYS A 259 -11.07 4.93 -22.27
CA LYS A 259 -11.92 6.09 -22.58
C LYS A 259 -12.89 6.43 -21.45
N HIS A 260 -13.40 5.41 -20.75
CA HIS A 260 -14.57 5.56 -19.87
C HIS A 260 -14.28 5.23 -18.41
N LYS A 261 -13.42 4.24 -18.14
CA LYS A 261 -13.24 3.68 -16.80
C LYS A 261 -12.00 4.26 -16.12
N ASP A 262 -12.17 4.67 -14.87
CA ASP A 262 -11.06 5.06 -13.99
C ASP A 262 -11.05 4.16 -12.76
N PHE A 263 -9.88 3.76 -12.27
CA PHE A 263 -9.76 2.88 -11.12
C PHE A 263 -10.32 3.50 -9.84
N THR A 264 -10.39 4.84 -9.74
CA THR A 264 -11.01 5.50 -8.58
C THR A 264 -12.52 5.20 -8.47
N SER A 265 -13.17 4.78 -9.55
CA SER A 265 -14.57 4.32 -9.53
C SER A 265 -14.76 2.93 -8.92
N GLU A 266 -13.67 2.17 -8.76
CA GLU A 266 -13.70 0.85 -8.13
C GLU A 266 -13.65 0.90 -6.60
N LEU A 267 -13.31 2.06 -6.02
CA LEU A 267 -13.18 2.24 -4.59
C LEU A 267 -14.54 2.08 -3.89
N SER A 268 -14.58 1.28 -2.82
CA SER A 268 -15.77 1.10 -1.98
C SER A 268 -15.43 1.08 -0.49
N THR A 269 -16.36 1.53 0.35
CA THR A 269 -16.28 1.48 1.81
C THR A 269 -16.62 0.10 2.39
N ASP A 270 -17.19 -0.80 1.59
CA ASP A 270 -17.60 -2.15 2.04
C ASP A 270 -16.44 -3.15 2.04
N VAL A 271 -15.28 -2.73 1.52
CA VAL A 271 -14.09 -3.56 1.34
C VAL A 271 -12.84 -2.78 1.73
N ILE A 272 -11.77 -3.50 2.07
CA ILE A 272 -10.42 -2.93 2.11
C ILE A 272 -9.91 -2.84 0.68
N ASN A 273 -9.62 -1.62 0.20
CA ASN A 273 -9.13 -1.40 -1.16
C ASN A 273 -7.61 -1.49 -1.17
N VAL A 274 -7.04 -2.38 -1.97
CA VAL A 274 -5.58 -2.50 -2.16
C VAL A 274 -5.23 -1.99 -3.55
N ILE A 275 -4.46 -0.91 -3.62
CA ILE A 275 -3.80 -0.43 -4.83
C ILE A 275 -2.49 -1.21 -4.94
N ASP A 276 -2.42 -2.12 -5.89
CA ASP A 276 -1.30 -3.05 -6.05
C ASP A 276 -0.23 -2.44 -6.97
N PHE A 277 0.87 -2.00 -6.39
CA PHE A 277 2.12 -1.62 -7.07
C PHE A 277 3.21 -2.68 -6.89
N SER A 278 2.86 -3.88 -6.42
CA SER A 278 3.81 -5.00 -6.39
C SER A 278 4.05 -5.52 -7.81
N ALA A 279 4.88 -6.55 -7.96
CA ALA A 279 5.16 -7.14 -9.28
C ALA A 279 3.94 -7.81 -9.97
N ASN A 280 2.75 -7.77 -9.35
CA ASN A 280 1.49 -8.06 -10.05
C ASN A 280 1.14 -6.98 -11.07
N SER A 281 1.60 -5.76 -10.85
CA SER A 281 1.42 -4.63 -11.74
C SER A 281 2.72 -4.33 -12.48
N GLU A 282 2.65 -4.24 -13.80
CA GLU A 282 3.77 -3.77 -14.61
C GLU A 282 3.74 -2.24 -14.62
N LEU A 283 4.43 -1.61 -13.67
CA LEU A 283 4.53 -0.16 -13.55
C LEU A 283 5.98 0.27 -13.32
N THR A 284 6.34 1.44 -13.83
CA THR A 284 7.57 2.12 -13.42
C THR A 284 7.33 2.89 -12.12
N PRO A 285 8.37 3.14 -11.30
CA PRO A 285 8.24 3.94 -10.06
C PRO A 285 7.65 5.35 -10.29
N ALA A 286 7.91 5.95 -11.46
CA ALA A 286 7.33 7.23 -11.84
C ALA A 286 5.81 7.13 -12.11
N GLU A 287 5.35 6.02 -12.68
CA GLU A 287 3.93 5.75 -12.91
C GLU A 287 3.20 5.47 -11.58
N GLU A 288 3.79 4.66 -10.71
CA GLU A 288 3.25 4.42 -9.35
C GLU A 288 3.02 5.74 -8.60
N ALA A 289 4.04 6.61 -8.61
CA ALA A 289 3.95 7.92 -7.97
C ALA A 289 2.88 8.83 -8.61
N TRP A 290 2.72 8.79 -9.94
CA TRP A 290 1.67 9.54 -10.63
C TRP A 290 0.28 9.00 -10.33
N ILE A 291 0.08 7.67 -10.35
CA ILE A 291 -1.19 7.00 -10.03
C ILE A 291 -1.57 7.31 -8.58
N PHE A 292 -0.62 7.26 -7.66
CA PHE A 292 -0.83 7.65 -6.27
C PHE A 292 -1.25 9.12 -6.16
N LYS A 293 -0.59 10.04 -6.87
CA LYS A 293 -1.01 11.45 -6.94
C LYS A 293 -2.43 11.59 -7.47
N HIS A 294 -2.77 10.92 -8.58
CA HIS A 294 -4.12 10.95 -9.16
C HIS A 294 -5.18 10.49 -8.16
N LEU A 295 -4.91 9.38 -7.45
CA LEU A 295 -5.76 8.88 -6.38
C LEU A 295 -5.95 9.91 -5.26
N VAL A 296 -4.86 10.48 -4.74
CA VAL A 296 -4.91 11.49 -3.67
C VAL A 296 -5.70 12.71 -4.11
N MET A 297 -5.49 13.19 -5.34
CA MET A 297 -6.23 14.33 -5.89
C MET A 297 -7.72 14.04 -5.97
N TYR A 298 -8.11 12.84 -6.44
CA TYR A 298 -9.51 12.41 -6.45
C TYR A 298 -10.09 12.37 -5.03
N ILE A 299 -9.38 11.77 -4.07
CA ILE A 299 -9.88 11.63 -2.70
C ILE A 299 -10.10 13.00 -2.04
N VAL A 300 -9.07 13.85 -2.03
CA VAL A 300 -9.10 15.14 -1.33
C VAL A 300 -10.01 16.14 -2.04
N SER A 301 -10.01 16.17 -3.38
CA SER A 301 -10.73 17.21 -4.13
C SER A 301 -12.18 16.82 -4.45
N LYS A 302 -12.50 15.52 -4.48
CA LYS A 302 -13.81 15.02 -4.89
C LYS A 302 -14.43 14.11 -3.83
N PHE A 303 -13.81 12.98 -3.49
CA PHE A 303 -14.47 11.95 -2.68
C PHE A 303 -14.94 12.46 -1.32
N VAL A 304 -14.04 13.02 -0.51
CA VAL A 304 -14.36 13.46 0.86
C VAL A 304 -15.43 14.55 0.83
N ARG A 305 -15.29 15.54 -0.07
CA ARG A 305 -16.20 16.69 -0.16
C ARG A 305 -17.65 16.29 -0.38
N PHE A 306 -17.90 15.17 -1.06
CA PHE A 306 -19.27 14.71 -1.37
C PHE A 306 -19.81 13.66 -0.40
N ARG A 307 -18.94 12.88 0.25
CA ARG A 307 -19.35 11.69 1.01
C ARG A 307 -19.28 11.86 2.54
N ASN A 308 -18.58 12.89 3.04
CA ASN A 308 -18.31 13.07 4.48
C ASN A 308 -17.82 11.77 5.16
N THR A 309 -16.94 11.04 4.46
CA THR A 309 -16.48 9.72 4.85
C THR A 309 -15.03 9.80 5.33
N PRO A 310 -14.69 9.22 6.50
CA PRO A 310 -13.30 9.14 6.92
C PRO A 310 -12.50 8.23 5.98
N VAL A 311 -11.33 8.70 5.56
CA VAL A 311 -10.45 7.98 4.63
C VAL A 311 -9.15 7.64 5.34
N PHE A 312 -8.68 6.40 5.19
CA PHE A 312 -7.42 5.93 5.75
C PHE A 312 -6.51 5.43 4.63
N PHE A 313 -5.41 6.14 4.40
CA PHE A 313 -4.32 5.67 3.56
C PHE A 313 -3.33 4.88 4.39
N ILE A 314 -3.07 3.64 3.98
CA ILE A 314 -2.04 2.78 4.55
C ILE A 314 -0.97 2.61 3.50
N ILE A 315 0.22 3.16 3.75
CA ILE A 315 1.28 3.27 2.75
C ILE A 315 2.50 2.54 3.25
N ASP A 316 2.76 1.35 2.72
CA ASP A 316 4.00 0.66 2.99
C ASP A 316 5.14 1.21 2.11
N GLU A 317 6.35 1.18 2.65
CA GLU A 317 7.57 1.68 2.00
C GLU A 317 7.40 3.08 1.38
N VAL A 318 6.85 4.02 2.17
CA VAL A 318 6.49 5.38 1.72
C VAL A 318 7.67 6.14 1.07
N GLN A 319 8.90 5.80 1.43
CA GLN A 319 10.11 6.38 0.87
C GLN A 319 10.23 6.18 -0.65
N ASN A 320 9.66 5.10 -1.21
CA ASN A 320 9.76 4.83 -2.65
C ASN A 320 8.92 5.83 -3.46
N LEU A 321 7.72 6.18 -2.99
CA LEU A 321 6.89 7.22 -3.61
C LEU A 321 7.57 8.60 -3.52
N LEU A 322 8.30 8.85 -2.45
CA LEU A 322 8.96 10.14 -2.18
C LEU A 322 10.23 10.38 -3.02
N GLN A 323 10.73 9.38 -3.73
CA GLN A 323 11.81 9.59 -4.70
C GLN A 323 11.31 10.40 -5.92
N HIS A 324 10.00 10.41 -6.16
CA HIS A 324 9.39 11.09 -7.31
C HIS A 324 8.61 12.34 -6.88
N SER A 325 8.63 13.37 -7.73
CA SER A 325 7.98 14.66 -7.45
C SER A 325 6.46 14.55 -7.31
N ASP A 326 5.83 13.66 -8.09
CA ASP A 326 4.38 13.40 -8.00
C ASP A 326 4.00 12.78 -6.64
N GLY A 327 4.79 11.81 -6.15
CA GLY A 327 4.57 11.20 -4.85
C GLY A 327 4.81 12.18 -3.68
N ARG A 328 5.82 13.05 -3.78
CA ARG A 328 6.03 14.15 -2.82
C ARG A 328 4.82 15.09 -2.75
N LYS A 329 4.35 15.57 -3.91
CA LYS A 329 3.17 16.45 -4.00
C LYS A 329 1.92 15.79 -3.40
N ALA A 330 1.74 14.49 -3.64
CA ALA A 330 0.63 13.72 -3.09
C ALA A 330 0.68 13.67 -1.55
N LEU A 331 1.83 13.31 -0.95
CA LEU A 331 1.95 13.28 0.50
C LEU A 331 1.91 14.66 1.15
N ASP A 332 2.50 15.68 0.53
CA ASP A 332 2.39 17.06 1.02
C ASP A 332 0.92 17.50 1.08
N LYS A 333 0.14 17.15 0.04
CA LYS A 333 -1.29 17.42 0.00
C LYS A 333 -2.06 16.66 1.08
N LEU A 334 -1.77 15.37 1.28
CA LEU A 334 -2.39 14.59 2.35
C LEU A 334 -2.07 15.16 3.74
N ASN A 335 -0.82 15.52 4.02
CA ASN A 335 -0.44 16.07 5.33
C ASN A 335 -1.05 17.46 5.59
N ARG A 336 -1.14 18.32 4.56
CA ARG A 336 -1.65 19.69 4.71
C ARG A 336 -3.17 19.75 4.71
N GLU A 337 -3.79 19.09 3.73
CA GLU A 337 -5.24 19.19 3.49
C GLU A 337 -6.00 17.99 4.06
N GLY A 338 -5.36 16.85 4.30
CA GLY A 338 -6.02 15.65 4.82
C GLY A 338 -6.60 15.84 6.22
N ARG A 339 -5.91 16.61 7.08
CA ARG A 339 -6.40 16.98 8.42
C ARG A 339 -7.78 17.62 8.37
N SER A 340 -8.00 18.55 7.45
CA SER A 340 -9.27 19.28 7.32
C SER A 340 -10.36 18.47 6.63
N ASN A 341 -10.02 17.29 6.09
CA ASN A 341 -10.85 16.47 5.22
C ASN A 341 -11.01 15.03 5.75
N TRP A 342 -10.80 14.78 7.03
CA TRP A 342 -10.89 13.43 7.65
C TRP A 342 -10.08 12.35 6.91
N VAL A 343 -8.95 12.75 6.30
CA VAL A 343 -8.02 11.84 5.65
C VAL A 343 -6.86 11.58 6.59
N ASN A 344 -6.65 10.31 6.93
CA ASN A 344 -5.62 9.84 7.84
C ASN A 344 -4.56 9.05 7.06
N ILE A 345 -3.31 9.14 7.52
CA ILE A 345 -2.16 8.48 6.90
C ILE A 345 -1.52 7.55 7.92
N ILE A 346 -1.37 6.29 7.57
CA ILE A 346 -0.62 5.29 8.32
C ILE A 346 0.50 4.82 7.40
N SER A 347 1.73 5.26 7.67
CA SER A 347 2.86 5.03 6.75
C SER A 347 3.98 4.22 7.40
N GLY A 348 4.56 3.29 6.66
CA GLY A 348 5.75 2.54 7.08
C GLY A 348 7.00 2.97 6.30
N THR A 349 8.13 3.09 7.00
CA THR A 349 9.45 3.27 6.37
C THR A 349 10.55 2.54 7.14
N GLN A 350 11.58 2.12 6.41
CA GLN A 350 12.78 1.50 6.96
C GLN A 350 13.90 2.49 7.31
N TYR A 351 13.90 3.67 6.70
CA TYR A 351 14.97 4.65 6.79
C TYR A 351 14.39 6.06 6.94
N MET A 352 14.88 6.88 7.88
CA MET A 352 14.56 8.32 7.86
C MET A 352 15.63 9.14 7.13
N TYR A 353 16.82 8.60 6.90
CA TYR A 353 17.83 9.24 6.07
C TYR A 353 17.30 9.44 4.63
N GLY A 354 17.26 10.70 4.18
CA GLY A 354 16.69 11.07 2.88
C GLY A 354 15.16 11.17 2.83
N LEU A 355 14.46 10.82 3.92
CA LEU A 355 13.03 11.11 4.03
C LEU A 355 12.80 12.59 4.35
N PRO A 356 11.82 13.23 3.72
CA PRO A 356 11.38 14.54 4.13
C PRO A 356 10.94 14.54 5.60
N ALA A 357 11.54 15.43 6.39
CA ALA A 357 11.26 15.52 7.82
C ALA A 357 9.77 15.82 8.12
N PHE A 358 9.02 16.38 7.16
CA PHE A 358 7.59 16.65 7.30
C PHE A 358 6.77 15.40 7.61
N LEU A 359 7.21 14.18 7.21
CA LEU A 359 6.49 12.97 7.59
C LEU A 359 6.53 12.73 9.10
N VAL A 360 7.71 12.92 9.69
CA VAL A 360 7.91 12.74 11.13
C VAL A 360 7.27 13.90 11.91
N TYR A 361 7.42 15.14 11.44
CA TYR A 361 6.79 16.31 12.07
C TYR A 361 5.26 16.31 11.91
N GLY A 362 4.75 15.84 10.78
CA GLY A 362 3.32 15.79 10.46
C GLY A 362 2.57 14.62 11.09
N ALA A 363 3.25 13.56 11.51
CA ALA A 363 2.63 12.46 12.25
C ALA A 363 2.11 12.96 13.62
N ALA A 364 0.94 12.49 14.06
CA ALA A 364 0.52 12.67 15.45
C ALA A 364 1.21 11.62 16.33
N HIS A 365 1.21 10.37 15.88
CA HIS A 365 1.80 9.25 16.60
C HIS A 365 2.98 8.65 15.86
N ILE A 366 3.96 8.13 16.61
CA ILE A 366 5.14 7.47 16.03
C ILE A 366 5.27 6.08 16.64
N GLY A 367 5.22 5.05 15.80
CA GLY A 367 5.52 3.67 16.18
C GLY A 367 6.93 3.29 15.76
N ILE A 368 7.76 2.85 16.69
CA ILE A 368 9.11 2.34 16.42
C ILE A 368 9.08 0.83 16.64
N ILE A 369 9.20 0.04 15.58
CA ILE A 369 9.09 -1.42 15.61
C ILE A 369 10.49 -2.03 15.44
N GLY A 370 10.87 -2.89 16.37
CA GLY A 370 12.20 -3.47 16.44
C GLY A 370 13.22 -2.48 17.00
N ARG A 371 14.22 -2.13 16.19
CA ARG A 371 15.39 -1.31 16.60
C ARG A 371 15.51 -0.09 15.69
N ILE A 372 16.09 0.99 16.18
CA ILE A 372 16.50 2.09 15.30
C ILE A 372 17.86 1.73 14.70
N ALA A 373 17.98 1.88 13.38
CA ALA A 373 19.17 1.45 12.65
C ALA A 373 20.28 2.51 12.63
N SER A 374 19.95 3.81 12.71
CA SER A 374 20.90 4.92 12.54
C SER A 374 20.93 5.89 13.74
N ALA A 375 22.09 6.48 14.00
CA ALA A 375 22.24 7.57 14.97
C ALA A 375 21.52 8.86 14.51
N ASP A 376 21.44 9.09 13.21
CA ASP A 376 20.72 10.24 12.64
C ASP A 376 19.21 10.11 12.85
N ASP A 377 18.69 8.89 12.67
CA ASP A 377 17.31 8.56 12.96
C ASP A 377 17.00 8.83 14.45
N GLU A 378 17.92 8.44 15.34
CA GLU A 378 17.83 8.72 16.77
C GLU A 378 17.82 10.22 17.07
N MET A 379 18.70 10.99 16.43
CA MET A 379 18.80 12.44 16.62
C MET A 379 17.52 13.15 16.16
N LEU A 380 16.94 12.76 15.02
CA LEU A 380 15.67 13.31 14.56
C LEU A 380 14.54 12.96 15.53
N LEU A 381 14.45 11.72 16.00
CA LEU A 381 13.42 11.31 16.95
C LEU A 381 13.53 12.06 18.29
N ARG A 382 14.74 12.28 18.80
CA ARG A 382 14.97 13.09 20.01
C ARG A 382 14.51 14.55 19.86
N LYS A 383 14.51 15.10 18.65
CA LYS A 383 13.99 16.46 18.39
C LYS A 383 12.46 16.51 18.39
N VAL A 384 11.80 15.39 18.07
CA VAL A 384 10.35 15.34 17.84
C VAL A 384 9.60 14.74 19.03
N ILE A 385 10.18 13.76 19.71
CA ILE A 385 9.61 13.03 20.84
C ILE A 385 10.31 13.50 22.12
N ARG A 386 9.57 14.15 23.02
CA ARG A 386 10.14 14.82 24.20
C ARG A 386 10.81 13.87 25.20
N ASP A 387 10.24 12.69 25.39
CA ASP A 387 10.66 11.68 26.37
C ASP A 387 11.47 10.54 25.75
N PHE A 388 12.07 10.77 24.58
CA PHE A 388 12.77 9.73 23.84
C PHE A 388 14.09 9.33 24.52
N HIS A 389 14.03 8.33 25.39
CA HIS A 389 15.20 7.71 26.00
C HIS A 389 15.68 6.52 25.16
N ARG A 390 17.01 6.44 24.97
CA ARG A 390 17.67 5.44 24.12
C ARG A 390 17.08 4.04 24.34
N ILE A 391 16.49 3.48 23.28
CA ILE A 391 15.98 2.10 23.26
C ILE A 391 17.17 1.16 23.44
N LYS A 392 17.38 0.65 24.66
CA LYS A 392 18.48 -0.28 24.97
C LYS A 392 18.26 -1.60 24.21
N ASN A 393 19.24 -1.94 23.37
CA ASN A 393 19.26 -3.21 22.64
C ASN A 393 19.39 -4.39 23.61
N PRO A 394 18.77 -5.56 23.30
CA PRO A 394 19.22 -6.82 23.88
C PRO A 394 20.69 -7.02 23.51
N LYS A 395 21.57 -7.15 24.50
CA LYS A 395 22.97 -7.52 24.27
C LYS A 395 22.99 -8.99 23.87
N VAL A 396 23.23 -9.26 22.59
CA VAL A 396 23.38 -10.61 22.06
C VAL A 396 24.87 -10.91 21.96
N LYS A 397 25.33 -12.05 22.50
CA LYS A 397 26.75 -12.40 22.58
C LYS A 397 27.24 -13.23 21.38
N SER A 398 26.32 -13.80 20.58
CA SER A 398 26.67 -14.61 19.41
C SER A 398 25.63 -14.53 18.26
N PHE A 399 26.03 -14.96 17.06
CA PHE A 399 25.12 -15.03 15.90
C PHE A 399 23.99 -16.07 16.07
N SER A 400 24.27 -17.20 16.72
CA SER A 400 23.27 -18.23 17.03
C SER A 400 22.22 -17.69 18.01
N GLU A 401 22.67 -16.99 19.05
CA GLU A 401 21.78 -16.30 19.98
C GLU A 401 20.97 -15.21 19.27
N TYR A 402 21.56 -14.50 18.30
CA TYR A 402 20.84 -13.51 17.48
C TYR A 402 19.73 -14.14 16.63
N LYS A 403 20.00 -15.28 15.98
CA LYS A 403 18.99 -16.04 15.23
C LYS A 403 17.82 -16.47 16.12
N ASN A 404 18.12 -16.86 17.36
CA ASN A 404 17.09 -17.25 18.32
C ASN A 404 16.30 -16.03 18.82
N VAL A 405 16.94 -14.88 19.04
CA VAL A 405 16.30 -13.66 19.58
C VAL A 405 15.49 -12.90 18.52
N LYS A 406 15.93 -12.88 17.26
CA LYS A 406 15.33 -12.07 16.18
C LYS A 406 13.82 -12.28 15.99
N PRO A 407 13.28 -13.52 15.95
CA PRO A 407 11.84 -13.75 15.85
C PRO A 407 11.06 -13.11 17.00
N TRP A 408 11.60 -13.13 18.21
CA TRP A 408 10.95 -12.55 19.40
C TRP A 408 11.00 -11.02 19.45
N LEU A 409 11.80 -10.37 18.62
CA LEU A 409 11.79 -8.91 18.49
C LEU A 409 10.77 -8.41 17.47
N LYS A 410 10.20 -9.31 16.65
CA LYS A 410 9.18 -8.96 15.65
C LYS A 410 7.90 -8.52 16.36
N GLY A 411 7.29 -7.44 15.87
CA GLY A 411 6.05 -6.89 16.43
C GLY A 411 6.21 -6.30 17.84
N ARG A 412 7.44 -5.96 18.25
CA ARG A 412 7.72 -5.31 19.53
C ARG A 412 8.51 -4.04 19.32
N GLY A 413 8.32 -3.07 20.19
CA GLY A 413 9.08 -1.84 20.14
C GLY A 413 8.50 -0.77 21.05
N TRP A 414 8.35 0.44 20.53
CA TRP A 414 7.91 1.60 21.27
C TRP A 414 6.84 2.34 20.51
N PHE A 415 5.90 2.95 21.21
CA PHE A 415 4.89 3.79 20.61
C PHE A 415 4.84 5.11 21.35
N SER A 416 4.89 6.20 20.59
CA SER A 416 4.82 7.57 21.09
C SER A 416 3.46 8.16 20.75
N PHE A 417 2.64 8.38 21.77
CA PHE A 417 1.31 8.97 21.68
C PHE A 417 1.42 10.49 21.66
N ASP A 418 0.89 11.12 20.61
CA ASP A 418 0.91 12.57 20.39
C ASP A 418 2.31 13.20 20.52
N LYS A 419 3.37 12.38 20.43
CA LYS A 419 4.77 12.71 20.73
C LYS A 419 5.01 13.22 22.16
N MET A 420 4.04 13.03 23.06
CA MET A 420 4.08 13.48 24.45
C MET A 420 4.42 12.35 25.42
N TYR A 421 4.03 11.12 25.12
CA TYR A 421 4.25 9.97 25.98
C TYR A 421 4.67 8.74 25.18
N THR A 422 5.77 8.13 25.57
CA THR A 422 6.39 7.00 24.87
C THR A 422 6.49 5.79 25.78
N GLU A 423 5.91 4.67 25.35
CA GLU A 423 5.94 3.42 26.12
C GLU A 423 6.36 2.21 25.27
N ARG A 424 6.80 1.15 25.95
CA ARG A 424 7.10 -0.12 25.30
C ARG A 424 5.82 -0.85 24.93
N MET A 425 5.81 -1.38 23.71
CA MET A 425 4.65 -2.00 23.11
C MET A 425 4.96 -3.38 22.51
N TYR A 426 4.07 -4.33 22.79
CA TYR A 426 3.83 -5.55 22.03
C TYR A 426 2.68 -5.26 21.07
N PHE A 427 3.00 -4.97 19.82
CA PHE A 427 2.02 -4.53 18.85
C PHE A 427 1.00 -5.62 18.51
N ARG A 428 -0.24 -5.19 18.25
CA ARG A 428 -1.34 -6.06 17.82
C ARG A 428 -0.91 -6.85 16.57
N PRO A 429 -1.01 -8.19 16.58
CA PRO A 429 -0.86 -9.00 15.39
C PRO A 429 -2.14 -8.92 14.53
N PRO A 430 -2.02 -9.05 13.21
CA PRO A 430 -3.15 -9.10 12.31
C PRO A 430 -3.88 -10.45 12.39
N GLN A 431 -5.20 -10.39 12.25
CA GLN A 431 -6.07 -11.56 12.15
C GLN A 431 -6.06 -12.19 10.75
N SER A 432 -5.63 -11.42 9.74
CA SER A 432 -5.39 -11.86 8.35
C SER A 432 -3.91 -12.07 8.02
N LEU A 433 -3.62 -12.79 6.94
CA LEU A 433 -2.30 -13.35 6.56
C LEU A 433 -1.30 -12.34 6.00
#